data_AF-A0A1C3NPQ4-F1
#
_entry.id   AF-A0A1C3NPQ4-F1
#
_cell.length_a   1.000
_cell.length_b   1.000
_cell.length_c   1.000
_cell.angle_alpha   90.00
_cell.angle_beta   90.00
_cell.angle_gamma   90.00
#
_symmetry.space_group_name_H-M   'P 1'
#
loop_
_entity.id
_entity.type
_entity.pdbx_description
1 polymer ?
#
loop_
_entity_poly.entity_id
_entity_poly.type
_entity_poly.pdbx_seq_one_letter_code
_entity_poly.pdbx_strand_id
1 'polypeptide(L)'
;MKHIGANSLLAACLLASTASAADTTQTAAIASAGRPAAMSSWETTIRQEAPAMEGCFRSTFPDMGWQAVRCMAPSPSVPLPPTASRGDGHITTAHSDSVFGAGNGADYAARTGKPTRSAIGSFPSVSGVTTGVVDYSLQINTDTVSDPTTCTQFGYSSCQAWQQFIYATDYDGKIGNGRSPVVFIENWLYPGTASEFQSIGCPSGWKALPKITAGYRDSNLTSAPLVPLSQIGSMTLSASATAGGVDTVTLSVNGQAYSLSQNASTLNINRVWRQSEFNVFGNDDNSPLVSFNRGSRVTVKVAVNDGTTKAPVCLGDAGTTFEQNNLTLGSCTASGGASPNITFTQSN
;
A
#
# COMPACT_ATOMS: atom_id res chain seq x y z
N MET A 1 -62.65 23.33 -55.03
CA MET A 1 -62.20 22.13 -55.75
C MET A 1 -60.70 21.96 -55.53
N LYS A 2 -60.30 20.73 -55.18
CA LYS A 2 -58.94 20.14 -55.20
C LYS A 2 -57.91 20.50 -54.09
N HIS A 3 -57.83 19.53 -53.18
CA HIS A 3 -56.76 19.02 -52.30
C HIS A 3 -55.30 19.35 -52.61
N ILE A 4 -54.51 19.53 -51.54
CA ILE A 4 -53.19 18.91 -51.23
C ILE A 4 -53.12 18.88 -49.67
N GLY A 5 -52.91 17.82 -48.91
CA GLY A 5 -52.15 16.57 -49.11
C GLY A 5 -50.90 16.59 -48.21
N ALA A 6 -51.06 16.54 -46.88
CA ALA A 6 -49.93 16.52 -45.94
C ALA A 6 -49.45 15.07 -45.73
N ASN A 7 -48.31 14.73 -46.32
CA ASN A 7 -47.61 13.47 -46.06
C ASN A 7 -46.59 13.66 -44.93
N SER A 8 -46.80 12.94 -43.84
CA SER A 8 -45.86 12.76 -42.74
C SER A 8 -44.63 11.98 -43.19
N LEU A 9 -43.44 12.52 -42.94
CA LEU A 9 -42.17 11.80 -43.03
C LEU A 9 -41.68 11.51 -41.60
N LEU A 10 -41.80 10.25 -41.18
CA LEU A 10 -41.07 9.73 -40.02
C LEU A 10 -39.60 9.55 -40.42
N ALA A 11 -38.71 10.33 -39.83
CA ALA A 11 -37.28 10.08 -39.87
C ALA A 11 -36.91 9.11 -38.74
N ALA A 12 -36.57 7.87 -39.09
CA ALA A 12 -35.99 6.90 -38.17
C ALA A 12 -34.49 7.21 -38.00
N CYS A 13 -34.09 7.67 -36.82
CA CYS A 13 -32.67 7.73 -36.43
C CYS A 13 -32.18 6.31 -36.11
N LEU A 14 -31.48 5.69 -37.07
CA LEU A 14 -30.64 4.53 -36.81
C LEU A 14 -29.42 4.98 -36.01
N LEU A 15 -29.43 4.76 -34.70
CA LEU A 15 -28.22 4.82 -33.87
C LEU A 15 -27.34 3.62 -34.25
N ALA A 16 -26.42 3.82 -35.18
CA ALA A 16 -25.33 2.88 -35.40
C ALA A 16 -24.42 2.95 -34.17
N SER A 17 -24.48 1.92 -33.33
CA SER A 17 -23.52 1.69 -32.25
C SER A 17 -22.16 1.41 -32.87
N THR A 18 -21.32 2.44 -32.98
CA THR A 18 -19.91 2.28 -33.32
C THR A 18 -19.20 1.68 -32.12
N ALA A 19 -19.04 0.35 -32.10
CA ALA A 19 -18.06 -0.29 -31.22
C ALA A 19 -16.68 0.28 -31.59
N SER A 20 -15.99 0.87 -30.62
CA SER A 20 -14.69 1.48 -30.79
C SER A 20 -13.69 0.41 -31.27
N ALA A 21 -12.82 0.73 -32.24
CA ALA A 21 -11.77 -0.20 -32.69
C ALA A 21 -10.89 -0.71 -31.52
N ALA A 22 -10.77 0.07 -30.44
CA ALA A 22 -10.11 -0.31 -29.20
C ALA A 22 -10.77 -1.52 -28.50
N ASP A 23 -12.11 -1.55 -28.43
CA ASP A 23 -12.87 -2.60 -27.73
C ASP A 23 -12.75 -3.96 -28.44
N THR A 24 -12.78 -3.95 -29.77
CA THR A 24 -12.59 -5.15 -30.61
C THR A 24 -11.17 -5.72 -30.51
N THR A 25 -10.15 -4.86 -30.40
CA THR A 25 -8.75 -5.29 -30.33
C THR A 25 -8.44 -5.91 -28.97
N GLN A 26 -9.00 -5.33 -27.90
CA GLN A 26 -8.84 -5.81 -26.53
C GLN A 26 -9.55 -7.15 -26.29
N THR A 27 -10.76 -7.31 -26.81
CA THR A 27 -11.51 -8.57 -26.72
C THR A 27 -10.77 -9.73 -27.39
N ALA A 28 -10.14 -9.48 -28.55
CA ALA A 28 -9.35 -10.48 -29.27
C ALA A 28 -8.05 -10.86 -28.53
N ALA A 29 -7.38 -9.90 -27.89
CA ALA A 29 -6.17 -10.15 -27.08
C ALA A 29 -6.46 -10.98 -25.81
N ILE A 30 -7.61 -10.76 -25.18
CA ILE A 30 -8.04 -11.54 -24.00
C ILE A 30 -8.37 -12.98 -24.40
N ALA A 31 -9.03 -13.16 -25.55
CA ALA A 31 -9.37 -14.48 -26.07
C ALA A 31 -8.13 -15.33 -26.42
N SER A 32 -7.05 -14.71 -26.89
CA SER A 32 -5.81 -15.41 -27.27
C SER A 32 -4.90 -15.76 -26.08
N ALA A 33 -4.78 -14.87 -25.09
CA ALA A 33 -3.95 -15.10 -23.90
C ALA A 33 -4.64 -15.95 -22.81
N GLY A 34 -5.97 -16.00 -22.84
CA GLY A 34 -6.77 -16.49 -21.72
C GLY A 34 -6.91 -15.43 -20.63
N ARG A 35 -8.11 -15.34 -20.03
CA ARG A 35 -8.48 -14.28 -19.09
C ARG A 35 -7.49 -14.10 -17.91
N PRO A 36 -6.99 -15.15 -17.24
CA PRO A 36 -6.06 -14.98 -16.12
C PRO A 36 -4.72 -14.35 -16.54
N ALA A 37 -4.15 -14.76 -17.68
CA ALA A 37 -2.90 -14.21 -18.17
C ALA A 37 -3.06 -12.75 -18.63
N ALA A 38 -4.18 -12.44 -19.31
CA ALA A 38 -4.51 -11.08 -19.70
C ALA A 38 -4.68 -10.15 -18.49
N MET A 39 -5.35 -10.62 -17.44
CA MET A 39 -5.52 -9.85 -16.19
C MET A 39 -4.19 -9.64 -15.48
N SER A 40 -3.31 -10.65 -15.41
CA SER A 40 -1.97 -10.51 -14.82
C SER A 40 -1.09 -9.50 -15.59
N SER A 41 -1.20 -9.51 -16.93
CA SER A 41 -0.53 -8.50 -17.77
C SER A 41 -1.09 -7.11 -17.54
N TRP A 42 -2.42 -6.96 -17.52
CA TRP A 42 -3.10 -5.70 -17.24
C TRP A 42 -2.70 -5.14 -15.88
N GLU A 43 -2.69 -5.97 -14.83
CA GLU A 43 -2.27 -5.58 -13.47
C GLU A 43 -0.82 -5.07 -13.45
N THR A 44 0.07 -5.71 -14.21
CA THR A 44 1.46 -5.28 -14.32
C THR A 44 1.57 -3.91 -14.98
N THR A 45 0.87 -3.70 -16.10
CA THR A 45 0.88 -2.42 -16.81
C THR A 45 0.23 -1.30 -16.00
N ILE A 46 -0.96 -1.52 -15.45
CA ILE A 46 -1.70 -0.49 -14.69
C ILE A 46 -0.90 0.05 -13.51
N ARG A 47 -0.13 -0.81 -12.81
CA ARG A 47 0.75 -0.36 -11.73
C ARG A 47 1.98 0.42 -12.23
N GLN A 48 2.56 0.02 -13.36
CA GLN A 48 3.71 0.73 -13.95
C GLN A 48 3.30 2.10 -14.49
N GLU A 49 2.06 2.23 -14.97
CA GLU A 49 1.48 3.44 -15.52
C GLU A 49 0.58 4.18 -14.51
N ALA A 50 0.85 4.00 -13.21
CA ALA A 50 0.14 4.74 -12.16
C ALA A 50 0.27 6.26 -12.40
N PRO A 51 -0.79 7.05 -12.16
CA PRO A 51 -0.76 8.47 -12.51
C PRO A 51 0.33 9.23 -11.74
N ALA A 52 1.15 9.99 -12.47
CA ALA A 52 2.25 10.76 -11.92
C ALA A 52 1.82 12.12 -11.31
N MET A 53 0.60 12.19 -10.78
CA MET A 53 0.01 13.42 -10.23
C MET A 53 -0.80 13.11 -8.97
N GLU A 54 -0.93 14.10 -8.09
CA GLU A 54 -1.70 13.95 -6.86
C GLU A 54 -3.17 13.66 -7.16
N GLY A 55 -3.75 12.72 -6.42
CA GLY A 55 -5.15 12.35 -6.58
C GLY A 55 -5.45 10.91 -6.22
N CYS A 56 -6.69 10.53 -6.47
CA CYS A 56 -7.21 9.19 -6.27
C CYS A 56 -7.71 8.65 -7.59
N PHE A 57 -7.40 7.40 -7.86
CA PHE A 57 -7.67 6.79 -9.15
C PHE A 57 -8.17 5.36 -8.98
N ARG A 58 -8.94 4.91 -9.95
CA ARG A 58 -9.34 3.50 -10.08
C ARG A 58 -9.20 3.03 -11.52
N SER A 59 -9.02 1.73 -11.68
CA SER A 59 -9.07 1.06 -12.98
C SER A 59 -9.74 -0.30 -12.84
N THR A 60 -10.30 -0.82 -13.93
CA THR A 60 -10.99 -2.10 -13.94
C THR A 60 -10.69 -2.82 -15.25
N PHE A 61 -10.22 -4.06 -15.14
CA PHE A 61 -9.95 -4.91 -16.29
C PHE A 61 -11.22 -5.06 -17.16
N PRO A 62 -11.11 -4.84 -18.48
CA PRO A 62 -9.86 -4.76 -19.23
C PRO A 62 -9.28 -3.35 -19.42
N ASP A 63 -9.93 -2.28 -18.98
CA ASP A 63 -9.52 -0.88 -19.24
C ASP A 63 -8.07 -0.61 -18.82
N MET A 64 -7.21 -0.20 -19.75
CA MET A 64 -5.80 0.10 -19.49
C MET A 64 -5.58 1.53 -18.96
N GLY A 65 -6.66 2.28 -18.72
CA GLY A 65 -6.61 3.66 -18.24
C GLY A 65 -6.96 3.80 -16.77
N TRP A 66 -6.49 4.90 -16.17
CA TRP A 66 -6.88 5.32 -14.84
C TRP A 66 -8.04 6.32 -14.91
N GLN A 67 -9.10 6.05 -14.15
CA GLN A 67 -10.19 6.98 -13.91
C GLN A 67 -9.93 7.75 -12.61
N ALA A 68 -9.84 9.08 -12.68
CA ALA A 68 -9.80 9.92 -11.50
C ALA A 68 -11.11 9.81 -10.70
N VAL A 69 -10.99 9.69 -9.39
CA VAL A 69 -12.10 9.64 -8.44
C VAL A 69 -11.88 10.64 -7.31
N ARG A 70 -12.95 10.98 -6.62
CA ARG A 70 -12.85 11.87 -5.46
C ARG A 70 -12.12 11.16 -4.32
N CYS A 71 -11.05 11.80 -3.84
CA CYS A 71 -10.39 11.38 -2.62
C CYS A 71 -11.27 11.61 -1.39
N MET A 72 -11.19 10.68 -0.43
CA MET A 72 -11.74 10.86 0.91
C MET A 72 -10.73 11.61 1.77
N ALA A 73 -11.24 12.40 2.72
CA ALA A 73 -10.39 13.06 3.71
C ALA A 73 -9.87 12.03 4.72
N PRO A 74 -8.64 12.20 5.23
CA PRO A 74 -8.16 11.36 6.33
C PRO A 74 -9.00 11.57 7.59
N SER A 75 -9.09 10.51 8.39
CA SER A 75 -9.76 10.46 9.69
C SER A 75 -8.68 10.40 10.79
N PRO A 76 -9.02 10.64 12.07
CA PRO A 76 -8.03 10.59 13.14
C PRO A 76 -7.59 9.17 13.55
N SER A 77 -7.13 8.30 12.66
CA SER A 77 -6.38 7.11 13.07
C SER A 77 -4.96 7.50 13.51
N VAL A 78 -4.39 6.72 14.44
CA VAL A 78 -3.03 6.90 14.98
C VAL A 78 -2.30 5.56 14.99
N PRO A 79 -1.66 5.14 13.90
CA PRO A 79 -0.63 4.10 13.96
C PRO A 79 0.50 4.53 14.91
N LEU A 80 1.27 3.56 15.44
CA LEU A 80 2.43 3.83 16.29
C LEU A 80 3.64 3.07 15.73
N PRO A 81 4.84 3.68 15.71
CA PRO A 81 6.07 2.94 15.38
C PRO A 81 6.43 1.94 16.48
N PRO A 82 7.16 0.86 16.15
CA PRO A 82 7.50 -0.24 17.07
C PRO A 82 8.33 0.20 18.29
N THR A 83 9.03 1.33 18.19
CA THR A 83 9.88 1.88 19.27
C THR A 83 9.18 2.90 20.16
N ALA A 84 7.86 3.09 20.03
CA ALA A 84 7.10 3.84 21.02
C ALA A 84 6.95 3.00 22.31
N SER A 85 8.04 2.86 23.06
CA SER A 85 8.03 2.36 24.44
C SER A 85 7.00 3.16 25.22
N ARG A 86 5.83 2.56 25.47
CA ARG A 86 4.82 3.13 26.35
C ARG A 86 5.49 3.29 27.73
N GLY A 87 5.74 4.53 28.15
CA GLY A 87 6.04 4.89 29.54
C GLY A 87 4.87 4.61 30.49
N ASP A 88 3.79 4.04 29.95
CA ASP A 88 2.58 3.66 30.60
C ASP A 88 2.69 2.12 30.68
N GLY A 89 3.02 1.58 31.86
CA GLY A 89 3.31 0.15 32.13
C GLY A 89 2.18 -0.85 31.80
N HIS A 90 1.26 -0.52 30.91
CA HIS A 90 0.50 -1.46 30.11
C HIS A 90 1.40 -2.04 29.02
N ILE A 91 2.20 -3.03 29.43
CA ILE A 91 2.45 -4.20 28.60
C ILE A 91 1.04 -4.75 28.31
N THR A 92 0.45 -4.40 27.17
CA THR A 92 -0.48 -5.35 26.57
C THR A 92 0.39 -6.56 26.33
N THR A 93 0.20 -7.59 27.13
CA THR A 93 0.84 -8.88 26.93
C THR A 93 0.40 -9.36 25.55
N ALA A 94 1.09 -8.95 24.48
CA ALA A 94 1.53 -9.92 23.50
C ALA A 94 2.11 -11.02 24.37
N HIS A 95 1.45 -12.18 24.40
CA HIS A 95 1.86 -13.29 25.23
C HIS A 95 3.39 -13.40 25.08
N SER A 96 4.12 -13.08 26.14
CA SER A 96 5.57 -13.25 26.20
C SER A 96 5.98 -14.72 26.10
N ASP A 97 4.98 -15.60 25.91
CA ASP A 97 5.10 -17.04 25.72
C ASP A 97 4.94 -17.49 24.26
N SER A 98 4.58 -16.61 23.31
CA SER A 98 4.49 -17.02 21.90
C SER A 98 5.75 -16.63 21.14
N VAL A 99 6.57 -17.65 20.83
CA VAL A 99 7.67 -17.69 19.85
C VAL A 99 7.15 -17.45 18.40
N PHE A 100 6.01 -16.76 18.25
CA PHE A 100 5.23 -16.62 17.02
C PHE A 100 4.84 -15.15 16.86
N GLY A 101 5.41 -14.47 15.87
CA GLY A 101 5.10 -13.08 15.57
C GLY A 101 5.92 -12.58 14.39
N ALA A 102 5.26 -12.11 13.33
CA ALA A 102 5.90 -11.31 12.29
C ALA A 102 5.42 -9.86 12.39
N GLY A 103 6.34 -8.90 12.32
CA GLY A 103 6.11 -7.48 12.61
C GLY A 103 6.69 -7.07 13.97
N ASN A 104 6.41 -5.84 14.43
CA ASN A 104 6.99 -5.27 15.66
C ASN A 104 8.51 -5.46 15.76
N GLY A 105 9.22 -5.15 14.68
CA GLY A 105 10.66 -5.37 14.55
C GLY A 105 11.05 -6.76 14.03
N ALA A 106 10.26 -7.80 14.28
CA ALA A 106 10.53 -9.17 13.86
C ALA A 106 9.93 -9.47 12.47
N ASP A 107 10.46 -8.87 11.41
CA ASP A 107 10.13 -9.23 10.01
C ASP A 107 11.35 -9.12 9.09
N TYR A 108 11.21 -9.60 7.85
CA TYR A 108 12.19 -9.40 6.80
C TYR A 108 11.96 -8.10 6.03
N ALA A 109 13.04 -7.38 5.76
CA ALA A 109 13.04 -6.25 4.82
C ALA A 109 14.01 -6.49 3.66
N ALA A 110 13.58 -6.09 2.46
CA ALA A 110 14.42 -6.09 1.26
C ALA A 110 15.27 -4.82 1.24
N ARG A 111 16.60 -4.93 1.38
CA ARG A 111 17.51 -3.78 1.27
C ARG A 111 18.16 -3.69 -0.12
N THR A 112 17.98 -2.56 -0.77
CA THR A 112 18.56 -2.24 -2.08
C THR A 112 19.92 -1.54 -1.96
N GLY A 113 20.71 -1.53 -3.05
CA GLY A 113 22.03 -0.89 -3.06
C GLY A 113 21.96 0.61 -3.37
N LYS A 114 20.94 1.03 -4.11
CA LYS A 114 20.60 2.42 -4.42
C LYS A 114 19.25 2.78 -3.79
N PRO A 115 18.85 4.06 -3.75
CA PRO A 115 17.51 4.42 -3.32
C PRO A 115 16.45 3.63 -4.11
N THR A 116 15.54 3.01 -3.37
CA THR A 116 14.40 2.26 -3.91
C THR A 116 13.45 3.25 -4.59
N ARG A 117 13.07 2.94 -5.83
CA ARG A 117 12.09 3.69 -6.62
C ARG A 117 10.69 3.14 -6.44
N SER A 118 10.59 1.82 -6.32
CA SER A 118 9.33 1.13 -6.09
C SER A 118 9.53 -0.22 -5.40
N ALA A 119 8.51 -0.64 -4.67
CA ALA A 119 8.39 -1.95 -4.07
C ALA A 119 6.99 -2.54 -4.36
N ILE A 120 6.92 -3.85 -4.53
CA ILE A 120 5.68 -4.59 -4.79
C ILE A 120 5.62 -5.76 -3.83
N GLY A 121 4.59 -5.77 -3.00
CA GLY A 121 4.25 -6.84 -2.09
C GLY A 121 3.15 -7.73 -2.67
N SER A 122 3.36 -9.04 -2.62
CA SER A 122 2.34 -10.03 -3.00
C SER A 122 2.50 -11.35 -2.25
N PHE A 123 1.51 -12.22 -2.41
CA PHE A 123 1.48 -13.53 -1.78
C PHE A 123 1.43 -14.66 -2.83
N PRO A 124 2.57 -15.13 -3.37
CA PRO A 124 2.58 -16.15 -4.42
C PRO A 124 1.91 -17.48 -4.04
N SER A 125 1.77 -17.77 -2.75
CA SER A 125 1.08 -18.96 -2.26
C SER A 125 0.40 -18.65 -0.94
N VAL A 126 -0.87 -19.03 -0.82
CA VAL A 126 -1.68 -18.93 0.41
C VAL A 126 -2.43 -20.25 0.54
N SER A 127 -2.26 -20.94 1.66
CA SER A 127 -2.94 -22.21 1.92
C SER A 127 -3.27 -22.37 3.40
N GLY A 128 -4.27 -23.20 3.70
CA GLY A 128 -4.73 -23.44 5.08
C GLY A 128 -5.46 -22.27 5.74
N VAL A 129 -5.50 -21.08 5.12
CA VAL A 129 -6.20 -19.91 5.66
C VAL A 129 -7.72 -20.08 5.46
N THR A 130 -8.41 -20.28 6.56
CA THR A 130 -9.87 -20.41 6.67
C THR A 130 -10.49 -19.35 7.58
N THR A 131 -9.67 -18.52 8.24
CA THR A 131 -10.13 -17.31 8.92
C THR A 131 -11.01 -16.50 7.98
N GLY A 132 -12.21 -16.15 8.46
CA GLY A 132 -13.19 -15.39 7.69
C GLY A 132 -12.81 -13.92 7.52
N VAL A 133 -13.82 -13.06 7.47
CA VAL A 133 -13.62 -11.62 7.39
C VAL A 133 -13.17 -11.11 8.77
N VAL A 134 -11.93 -10.64 8.82
CA VAL A 134 -11.30 -10.01 10.00
C VAL A 134 -10.66 -8.70 9.58
N ASP A 135 -10.34 -7.86 10.54
CA ASP A 135 -9.63 -6.62 10.28
C ASP A 135 -8.11 -6.84 10.20
N TYR A 136 -7.51 -6.31 9.14
CA TYR A 136 -6.08 -6.42 8.87
C TYR A 136 -5.64 -5.27 7.96
N SER A 137 -4.32 -5.10 7.86
CA SER A 137 -3.71 -4.24 6.87
C SER A 137 -2.69 -5.00 6.03
N LEU A 138 -2.52 -4.55 4.79
CA LEU A 138 -1.32 -4.82 4.01
C LEU A 138 -0.48 -3.56 4.06
N GLN A 139 0.79 -3.69 4.40
CA GLN A 139 1.67 -2.54 4.53
C GLN A 139 2.96 -2.78 3.74
N ILE A 140 3.39 -1.78 2.97
CA ILE A 140 4.79 -1.65 2.57
C ILE A 140 5.39 -0.55 3.43
N ASN A 141 6.41 -0.87 4.22
CA ASN A 141 7.05 0.09 5.11
C ASN A 141 8.47 0.40 4.64
N THR A 142 8.86 1.67 4.68
CA THR A 142 10.24 2.08 4.42
C THR A 142 11.14 1.85 5.63
N ASP A 143 12.45 2.02 5.49
CA ASP A 143 13.32 2.24 6.64
C ASP A 143 13.02 3.58 7.34
N THR A 144 13.28 3.62 8.66
CA THR A 144 13.37 4.87 9.43
C THR A 144 14.78 5.42 9.33
N VAL A 145 14.97 6.44 8.50
CA VAL A 145 16.30 6.88 8.07
C VAL A 145 16.45 8.39 8.11
N SER A 146 17.68 8.85 8.35
CA SER A 146 18.02 10.28 8.32
C SER A 146 17.68 10.90 6.96
N ASP A 147 16.92 11.99 6.96
CA ASP A 147 16.56 12.69 5.72
C ASP A 147 16.87 14.20 5.80
N PRO A 148 18.11 14.60 5.51
CA PRO A 148 18.52 16.00 5.54
C PRO A 148 17.68 16.94 4.67
N THR A 149 17.08 16.42 3.58
CA THR A 149 16.25 17.24 2.69
C THR A 149 14.97 17.64 3.40
N THR A 150 14.28 16.66 3.97
CA THR A 150 13.04 16.88 4.72
C THR A 150 13.28 17.64 6.01
N CYS A 151 14.40 17.40 6.70
CA CYS A 151 14.74 18.18 7.91
C CYS A 151 14.89 19.66 7.58
N THR A 152 15.68 19.99 6.57
CA THR A 152 15.88 21.38 6.13
C THR A 152 14.57 22.01 5.68
N GLN A 153 13.74 21.27 4.92
CA GLN A 153 12.43 21.71 4.46
C GLN A 153 11.51 22.12 5.63
N PHE A 154 11.56 21.38 6.74
CA PHE A 154 10.74 21.66 7.93
C PHE A 154 11.47 22.46 9.02
N GLY A 155 12.68 22.97 8.75
CA GLY A 155 13.43 23.83 9.66
C GLY A 155 14.20 23.10 10.77
N TYR A 156 14.30 21.77 10.72
CA TYR A 156 15.05 20.97 11.68
C TYR A 156 16.52 20.83 11.28
N SER A 157 17.44 20.86 12.24
CA SER A 157 18.86 20.59 11.97
C SER A 157 19.14 19.13 11.62
N SER A 158 18.35 18.22 12.20
CA SER A 158 18.38 16.78 11.94
C SER A 158 17.03 16.15 12.26
N CYS A 159 16.73 15.06 11.56
CA CYS A 159 15.48 14.32 11.67
C CYS A 159 15.61 12.99 10.92
N GLN A 160 14.70 12.06 11.20
CA GLN A 160 14.48 10.86 10.42
C GLN A 160 13.08 10.90 9.80
N ALA A 161 12.93 10.24 8.66
CA ALA A 161 11.66 10.06 7.97
C ALA A 161 11.34 8.56 7.88
N TRP A 162 10.04 8.25 7.90
CA TRP A 162 9.50 6.91 7.68
C TRP A 162 8.15 7.05 6.98
N GLN A 163 7.87 6.17 6.03
CA GLN A 163 6.62 6.20 5.26
C GLN A 163 6.05 4.79 5.14
N GLN A 164 4.73 4.68 5.24
CA GLN A 164 4.00 3.43 5.06
C GLN A 164 3.00 3.59 3.92
N PHE A 165 2.91 2.59 3.05
CA PHE A 165 1.91 2.50 1.99
C PHE A 165 0.95 1.39 2.37
N ILE A 166 -0.32 1.72 2.57
CA ILE A 166 -1.24 0.89 3.35
C ILE A 166 -2.52 0.60 2.56
N TYR A 167 -2.95 -0.66 2.60
CA TYR A 167 -4.37 -1.03 2.52
C TYR A 167 -4.82 -1.42 3.92
N ALA A 168 -5.92 -0.84 4.41
CA ALA A 168 -6.55 -1.24 5.67
C ALA A 168 -7.98 -1.69 5.40
N THR A 169 -8.43 -2.74 6.07
CA THR A 169 -9.82 -3.22 5.95
C THR A 169 -10.81 -2.31 6.66
N ASP A 170 -10.36 -1.61 7.72
CA ASP A 170 -11.22 -0.69 8.46
C ASP A 170 -10.48 0.54 8.96
N TYR A 171 -10.47 1.62 8.18
CA TYR A 171 -9.66 2.78 8.49
C TYR A 171 -10.16 3.63 9.67
N ASP A 172 -11.48 3.72 9.87
CA ASP A 172 -12.01 4.58 10.95
C ASP A 172 -12.24 3.86 12.28
N GLY A 173 -12.16 2.52 12.27
CA GLY A 173 -12.24 1.67 13.47
C GLY A 173 -13.52 1.87 14.28
N LYS A 174 -14.55 2.50 13.70
CA LYS A 174 -15.75 2.88 14.43
C LYS A 174 -16.66 1.68 14.58
N ILE A 175 -16.88 1.28 15.83
CA ILE A 175 -17.86 0.22 16.10
C ILE A 175 -19.25 0.69 15.64
N GLY A 176 -19.83 -0.03 14.66
CA GLY A 176 -21.25 0.12 14.26
C GLY A 176 -21.52 0.77 12.91
N ASN A 177 -20.52 1.30 12.19
CA ASN A 177 -20.68 1.77 10.79
C ASN A 177 -20.28 0.70 9.75
N GLY A 178 -19.70 -0.42 10.21
CA GLY A 178 -19.14 -1.45 9.34
C GLY A 178 -17.74 -1.09 8.86
N ARG A 179 -17.07 -2.03 8.21
CA ARG A 179 -15.70 -1.86 7.73
C ARG A 179 -15.61 -0.78 6.65
N SER A 180 -14.61 0.08 6.76
CA SER A 180 -14.26 1.09 5.76
C SER A 180 -12.91 0.79 5.11
N PRO A 181 -12.84 -0.09 4.09
CA PRO A 181 -11.56 -0.45 3.49
C PRO A 181 -11.04 0.68 2.61
N VAL A 182 -9.78 1.05 2.83
CA VAL A 182 -9.14 2.16 2.11
C VAL A 182 -7.69 1.84 1.77
N VAL A 183 -7.19 2.60 0.81
CA VAL A 183 -5.77 2.66 0.45
C VAL A 183 -5.26 4.07 0.69
N PHE A 184 -4.12 4.18 1.36
CA PHE A 184 -3.53 5.45 1.76
C PHE A 184 -2.03 5.33 2.02
N ILE A 185 -1.40 6.48 2.22
CA ILE A 185 0.00 6.61 2.63
C ILE A 185 0.04 7.32 3.97
N GLU A 186 0.79 6.76 4.92
CA GLU A 186 1.09 7.39 6.19
C GLU A 186 2.54 7.88 6.22
N ASN A 187 2.74 9.07 6.79
CA ASN A 187 4.00 9.79 6.81
C ASN A 187 4.42 10.09 8.26
N TRP A 188 5.68 9.83 8.59
CA TRP A 188 6.26 10.08 9.90
C TRP A 188 7.56 10.88 9.80
N LEU A 189 7.68 11.85 10.71
CA LEU A 189 8.86 12.68 10.92
C LEU A 189 9.30 12.58 12.37
N TYR A 190 10.57 12.24 12.59
CA TYR A 190 11.19 12.16 13.91
C TYR A 190 12.30 13.20 14.03
N PRO A 191 12.03 14.39 14.59
CA PRO A 191 13.08 15.37 14.86
C PRO A 191 14.21 14.84 15.74
N GLY A 192 15.44 15.29 15.46
CA GLY A 192 16.63 14.79 16.14
C GLY A 192 16.68 15.11 17.63
N THR A 193 15.97 16.16 18.09
CA THR A 193 15.91 16.53 19.51
C THR A 193 14.53 16.98 19.95
N ALA A 194 14.19 16.69 21.21
CA ALA A 194 12.95 17.15 21.83
C ALA A 194 12.88 18.68 21.95
N SER A 195 14.02 19.35 22.14
CA SER A 195 14.11 20.82 22.23
C SER A 195 13.73 21.49 20.90
N GLU A 196 14.26 20.99 19.78
CA GLU A 196 13.87 21.47 18.45
C GLU A 196 12.41 21.17 18.15
N PHE A 197 11.92 19.99 18.53
CA PHE A 197 10.51 19.66 18.35
C PHE A 197 9.58 20.58 19.13
N GLN A 198 9.94 20.95 20.36
CA GLN A 198 9.17 21.89 21.18
C GLN A 198 9.18 23.31 20.63
N SER A 199 10.27 23.73 19.98
CA SER A 199 10.39 25.09 19.43
C SER A 199 9.78 25.24 18.03
N ILE A 200 9.95 24.23 17.17
CA ILE A 200 9.48 24.24 15.77
C ILE A 200 8.06 23.67 15.66
N GLY A 201 7.76 22.60 16.37
CA GLY A 201 6.49 21.87 16.28
C GLY A 201 6.35 21.03 15.00
N CYS A 202 5.26 20.28 14.89
CA CYS A 202 4.98 19.52 13.67
C CYS A 202 4.75 20.43 12.47
N PRO A 203 5.08 19.96 11.24
CA PRO A 203 4.71 20.68 10.03
C PRO A 203 3.20 20.95 9.96
N SER A 204 2.80 21.99 9.23
CA SER A 204 1.38 22.35 9.11
C SER A 204 0.54 21.18 8.57
N GLY A 205 -0.59 20.90 9.23
CA GLY A 205 -1.48 19.79 8.87
C GLY A 205 -1.04 18.41 9.39
N TRP A 206 0.08 18.34 10.12
CA TRP A 206 0.53 17.12 10.80
C TRP A 206 0.07 17.12 12.26
N LYS A 207 -0.10 15.92 12.80
CA LYS A 207 -0.41 15.70 14.21
C LYS A 207 0.88 15.46 14.99
N ALA A 208 0.90 15.90 16.24
CA ALA A 208 2.05 15.77 17.13
C ALA A 208 1.91 14.58 18.08
N LEU A 209 3.02 13.86 18.27
CA LEU A 209 3.22 12.89 19.35
C LEU A 209 4.45 13.27 20.17
N PRO A 210 4.32 14.23 21.11
CA PRO A 210 5.45 14.73 21.89
C PRO A 210 6.12 13.67 22.76
N LYS A 211 5.39 12.63 23.19
CA LYS A 211 5.93 11.52 23.99
C LYS A 211 7.10 10.81 23.30
N ILE A 212 7.11 10.79 21.97
CA ILE A 212 8.15 10.11 21.16
C ILE A 212 8.88 11.07 20.22
N THR A 213 8.73 12.39 20.41
CA THR A 213 9.32 13.41 19.52
C THR A 213 9.03 13.11 18.05
N ALA A 214 7.74 13.01 17.71
CA ALA A 214 7.32 12.68 16.34
C ALA A 214 6.16 13.56 15.86
N GLY A 215 6.14 13.80 14.55
CA GLY A 215 4.97 14.25 13.81
C GLY A 215 4.53 13.18 12.83
N TYR A 216 3.22 13.03 12.64
CA TYR A 216 2.68 12.11 11.64
C TYR A 216 1.51 12.72 10.87
N ARG A 217 1.27 12.17 9.68
CA ARG A 217 0.16 12.58 8.81
C ARG A 217 -0.21 11.47 7.83
N ASP A 218 -1.50 11.19 7.78
CA ASP A 218 -2.10 10.48 6.67
C ASP A 218 -2.28 11.40 5.46
N SER A 219 -2.03 10.84 4.29
CA SER A 219 -2.50 11.39 3.02
C SER A 219 -4.03 11.38 2.94
N ASN A 220 -4.58 11.85 1.83
CA ASN A 220 -5.98 11.51 1.52
C ASN A 220 -6.13 9.98 1.37
N LEU A 221 -7.36 9.51 1.17
CA LEU A 221 -7.65 8.09 1.06
C LEU A 221 -8.44 7.79 -0.23
N THR A 222 -8.28 6.58 -0.76
CA THR A 222 -9.18 6.04 -1.79
C THR A 222 -9.89 4.79 -1.25
N SER A 223 -11.18 4.65 -1.52
CA SER A 223 -11.94 3.47 -1.09
C SER A 223 -11.51 2.24 -1.89
N ALA A 224 -11.42 1.12 -1.20
CA ALA A 224 -11.06 -0.18 -1.76
C ALA A 224 -12.09 -1.24 -1.34
N PRO A 225 -12.13 -2.41 -2.00
CA PRO A 225 -13.00 -3.49 -1.61
C PRO A 225 -12.50 -4.13 -0.32
N LEU A 226 -13.44 -4.66 0.47
CA LEU A 226 -13.12 -5.55 1.57
C LEU A 226 -12.69 -6.90 0.99
N VAL A 227 -11.47 -7.33 1.30
CA VAL A 227 -10.96 -8.63 0.87
C VAL A 227 -10.87 -9.52 2.11
N PRO A 228 -11.44 -10.74 2.12
CA PRO A 228 -11.25 -11.67 3.23
C PRO A 228 -9.78 -12.08 3.38
N LEU A 229 -9.33 -12.37 4.60
CA LEU A 229 -7.94 -12.80 4.87
C LEU A 229 -7.59 -14.08 4.08
N SER A 230 -8.56 -14.98 3.86
CA SER A 230 -8.38 -16.18 3.04
C SER A 230 -8.16 -15.91 1.55
N GLN A 231 -8.33 -14.66 1.08
CA GLN A 231 -8.19 -14.26 -0.32
C GLN A 231 -7.03 -13.29 -0.57
N ILE A 232 -6.13 -13.08 0.41
CA ILE A 232 -4.96 -12.19 0.23
C ILE A 232 -4.06 -12.59 -0.93
N GLY A 233 -4.07 -13.86 -1.35
CA GLY A 233 -3.37 -14.34 -2.55
C GLY A 233 -3.84 -13.68 -3.87
N SER A 234 -5.00 -13.03 -3.87
CA SER A 234 -5.51 -12.25 -5.00
C SER A 234 -5.09 -10.78 -4.98
N MET A 235 -4.38 -10.34 -3.94
CA MET A 235 -4.01 -8.94 -3.72
C MET A 235 -2.54 -8.70 -4.08
N THR A 236 -2.26 -7.52 -4.62
CA THR A 236 -0.90 -6.97 -4.76
C THR A 236 -0.92 -5.53 -4.29
N LEU A 237 0.01 -5.16 -3.42
CA LEU A 237 0.23 -3.78 -3.00
C LEU A 237 1.51 -3.28 -3.65
N SER A 238 1.47 -2.09 -4.23
CA SER A 238 2.63 -1.46 -4.86
C SER A 238 2.84 -0.08 -4.28
N ALA A 239 4.09 0.25 -4.01
CA ALA A 239 4.55 1.53 -3.53
C ALA A 239 5.59 2.08 -4.51
N SER A 240 5.57 3.38 -4.76
CA SER A 240 6.62 4.07 -5.50
C SER A 240 6.86 5.46 -4.95
N ALA A 241 8.11 5.89 -5.00
CA ALA A 241 8.54 7.23 -4.62
C ALA A 241 9.45 7.74 -5.74
N THR A 242 8.91 8.64 -6.57
CA THR A 242 9.63 9.13 -7.76
C THR A 242 10.15 10.53 -7.53
N ALA A 243 11.45 10.75 -7.76
CA ALA A 243 12.08 12.06 -7.62
C ALA A 243 11.39 13.12 -8.50
N GLY A 244 10.91 14.20 -7.88
CA GLY A 244 10.25 15.30 -8.58
C GLY A 244 8.81 15.01 -9.03
N GLY A 245 8.23 13.89 -8.59
CA GLY A 245 6.84 13.51 -8.88
C GLY A 245 6.01 13.35 -7.61
N VAL A 246 5.41 12.17 -7.48
CA VAL A 246 4.50 11.80 -6.39
C VAL A 246 4.98 10.52 -5.71
N ASP A 247 4.62 10.38 -4.44
CA ASP A 247 4.63 9.09 -3.75
C ASP A 247 3.28 8.43 -4.01
N THR A 248 3.28 7.18 -4.46
CA THR A 248 2.06 6.49 -4.93
C THR A 248 1.94 5.11 -4.32
N VAL A 249 0.76 4.82 -3.77
CA VAL A 249 0.31 3.48 -3.41
C VAL A 249 -0.70 2.98 -4.43
N THR A 250 -0.66 1.69 -4.77
CA THR A 250 -1.67 1.03 -5.60
C THR A 250 -1.98 -0.34 -5.07
N LEU A 251 -3.26 -0.59 -4.78
CA LEU A 251 -3.79 -1.93 -4.56
C LEU A 251 -4.33 -2.48 -5.88
N SER A 252 -3.95 -3.70 -6.24
CA SER A 252 -4.62 -4.49 -7.28
C SER A 252 -5.26 -5.72 -6.65
N VAL A 253 -6.52 -6.00 -7.01
CA VAL A 253 -7.24 -7.18 -6.57
C VAL A 253 -8.30 -7.60 -7.59
N ASN A 254 -8.25 -8.86 -8.03
CA ASN A 254 -9.27 -9.47 -8.91
C ASN A 254 -9.62 -8.62 -10.15
N GLY A 255 -8.62 -8.04 -10.82
CA GLY A 255 -8.84 -7.20 -12.01
C GLY A 255 -9.37 -5.80 -11.70
N GLN A 256 -9.29 -5.33 -10.45
CA GLN A 256 -9.55 -3.94 -10.08
C GLN A 256 -8.29 -3.33 -9.48
N ALA A 257 -8.08 -2.04 -9.70
CA ALA A 257 -6.96 -1.30 -9.15
C ALA A 257 -7.43 0.00 -8.51
N TYR A 258 -6.84 0.34 -7.36
CA TYR A 258 -7.14 1.52 -6.55
C TYR A 258 -5.82 2.18 -6.22
N SER A 259 -5.66 3.44 -6.62
CA SER A 259 -4.41 4.16 -6.46
C SER A 259 -4.64 5.50 -5.77
N LEU A 260 -3.64 5.88 -4.98
CA LEU A 260 -3.55 7.17 -4.34
C LEU A 260 -2.12 7.70 -4.48
N SER A 261 -2.02 8.97 -4.87
CA SER A 261 -0.77 9.67 -5.03
C SER A 261 -0.77 10.97 -4.23
N GLN A 262 0.32 11.21 -3.49
CA GLN A 262 0.56 12.46 -2.76
C GLN A 262 1.85 13.12 -3.23
N ASN A 263 2.03 14.40 -2.91
CA ASN A 263 3.26 15.12 -3.27
C ASN A 263 4.50 14.46 -2.67
N ALA A 264 5.53 14.19 -3.50
CA ALA A 264 6.79 13.61 -3.02
C ALA A 264 7.51 14.50 -1.99
N SER A 265 7.29 15.82 -2.02
CA SER A 265 7.85 16.73 -1.00
C SER A 265 7.22 16.56 0.40
N THR A 266 6.21 15.71 0.57
CA THR A 266 5.67 15.42 1.91
C THR A 266 6.77 14.88 2.83
N LEU A 267 7.60 13.98 2.32
CA LEU A 267 8.74 13.41 3.06
C LEU A 267 10.01 13.26 2.23
N ASN A 268 10.04 13.63 0.94
CA ASN A 268 11.18 13.42 0.03
C ASN A 268 11.77 11.99 0.11
N ILE A 269 10.92 10.99 0.41
CA ILE A 269 11.39 9.64 0.80
C ILE A 269 12.20 8.99 -0.32
N ASN A 270 11.92 9.37 -1.57
CA ASN A 270 12.61 8.94 -2.79
C ASN A 270 14.14 9.17 -2.73
N ARG A 271 14.63 10.04 -1.83
CA ARG A 271 16.04 10.34 -1.65
C ARG A 271 16.74 9.36 -0.71
N VAL A 272 15.99 8.75 0.21
CA VAL A 272 16.54 8.03 1.35
C VAL A 272 16.05 6.59 1.47
N TRP A 273 14.90 6.24 0.88
CA TRP A 273 14.29 4.91 0.94
C TRP A 273 15.23 3.82 0.43
N ARG A 274 15.55 2.83 1.28
CA ARG A 274 16.44 1.71 0.92
C ARG A 274 15.97 0.36 1.42
N GLN A 275 15.05 0.31 2.37
CA GLN A 275 14.49 -0.93 2.89
C GLN A 275 12.98 -0.99 2.62
N SER A 276 12.50 -2.16 2.20
CA SER A 276 11.07 -2.40 2.00
C SER A 276 10.67 -3.64 2.77
N GLU A 277 9.93 -3.44 3.86
CA GLU A 277 9.16 -4.47 4.55
C GLU A 277 7.80 -4.60 3.86
N PHE A 278 7.29 -5.82 3.71
CA PHE A 278 5.90 -6.03 3.30
C PHE A 278 5.32 -7.25 3.98
N ASN A 279 4.13 -7.09 4.56
CA ASN A 279 3.37 -8.21 5.09
C ASN A 279 1.89 -7.86 5.28
N VAL A 280 1.17 -8.84 5.80
CA VAL A 280 -0.15 -8.71 6.39
C VAL A 280 -0.01 -8.54 7.90
N PHE A 281 -0.60 -7.47 8.42
CA PHE A 281 -0.49 -7.09 9.83
C PHE A 281 -1.87 -6.82 10.42
N GLY A 282 -1.92 -6.57 11.74
CA GLY A 282 -3.10 -5.98 12.37
C GLY A 282 -3.57 -4.71 11.66
N ASN A 283 -4.81 -4.30 11.92
CA ASN A 283 -5.42 -3.20 11.19
C ASN A 283 -4.84 -1.83 11.61
N ASP A 284 -4.54 -1.66 12.90
CA ASP A 284 -4.09 -0.41 13.51
C ASP A 284 -3.48 -0.64 14.90
N ASP A 285 -3.15 0.42 15.62
CA ASP A 285 -2.56 0.41 16.95
C ASP A 285 -3.49 -0.15 18.06
N ASN A 286 -4.81 -0.13 17.85
CA ASN A 286 -5.81 -0.68 18.76
C ASN A 286 -6.06 -2.17 18.49
N SER A 287 -5.87 -2.61 17.25
CA SER A 287 -5.94 -4.00 16.81
C SER A 287 -4.64 -4.43 16.11
N PRO A 288 -3.49 -4.42 16.82
CA PRO A 288 -2.19 -4.56 16.19
C PRO A 288 -1.88 -5.99 15.75
N LEU A 289 -2.65 -6.99 16.19
CA LEU A 289 -2.45 -8.39 15.84
C LEU A 289 -3.58 -8.91 14.95
N VAL A 290 -3.24 -9.35 13.73
CA VAL A 290 -4.13 -10.22 12.93
C VAL A 290 -3.80 -11.69 13.18
N SER A 291 -4.82 -12.51 13.43
CA SER A 291 -4.65 -13.93 13.72
C SER A 291 -5.09 -14.82 12.55
N PHE A 292 -4.15 -15.61 12.04
CA PHE A 292 -4.39 -16.73 11.16
C PHE A 292 -4.80 -17.97 11.96
N ASN A 293 -5.75 -18.74 11.44
CA ASN A 293 -6.09 -20.04 12.01
C ASN A 293 -4.91 -21.01 11.90
N ARG A 294 -4.85 -22.00 12.79
CA ARG A 294 -3.82 -23.05 12.78
C ARG A 294 -3.72 -23.76 11.42
N GLY A 295 -2.50 -24.08 11.00
CA GLY A 295 -2.21 -24.73 9.73
C GLY A 295 -2.17 -23.76 8.56
N SER A 296 -2.21 -22.45 8.82
CA SER A 296 -2.05 -21.44 7.79
C SER A 296 -0.61 -21.40 7.29
N ARG A 297 -0.46 -21.20 5.98
CA ARG A 297 0.84 -20.99 5.34
C ARG A 297 0.73 -19.92 4.27
N VAL A 298 1.64 -18.97 4.32
CA VAL A 298 1.72 -17.84 3.40
C VAL A 298 3.15 -17.76 2.87
N THR A 299 3.30 -17.60 1.55
CA THR A 299 4.57 -17.18 0.95
C THR A 299 4.46 -15.71 0.65
N VAL A 300 5.37 -14.91 1.19
CA VAL A 300 5.48 -13.47 0.96
C VAL A 300 6.57 -13.21 -0.07
N LYS A 301 6.28 -12.31 -1.02
CA LYS A 301 7.28 -11.81 -1.98
C LYS A 301 7.31 -10.30 -1.95
N VAL A 302 8.51 -9.75 -1.83
CA VAL A 302 8.77 -8.30 -1.89
C VAL A 302 9.71 -8.04 -3.07
N ALA A 303 9.14 -7.59 -4.19
CA ALA A 303 9.93 -7.16 -5.34
C ALA A 303 10.31 -5.69 -5.20
N VAL A 304 11.55 -5.35 -5.54
CA VAL A 304 12.11 -4.00 -5.37
C VAL A 304 12.80 -3.55 -6.65
N ASN A 305 12.76 -2.25 -6.91
CA ASN A 305 13.41 -1.62 -8.04
C ASN A 305 14.25 -0.43 -7.58
N ASP A 306 15.56 -0.53 -7.69
CA ASP A 306 16.52 0.56 -7.43
C ASP A 306 17.22 1.04 -8.73
N GLY A 307 16.67 0.65 -9.88
CA GLY A 307 17.23 0.86 -11.21
C GLY A 307 18.34 -0.13 -11.58
N THR A 308 18.50 -1.24 -10.84
CA THR A 308 19.46 -2.30 -11.14
C THR A 308 18.80 -3.69 -11.19
N THR A 309 19.54 -4.70 -11.65
CA THR A 309 19.13 -6.10 -11.65
C THR A 309 19.78 -6.92 -10.53
N LYS A 310 20.44 -6.25 -9.57
CA LYS A 310 21.13 -6.92 -8.46
C LYS A 310 20.09 -7.44 -7.47
N ALA A 311 20.36 -8.62 -6.89
CA ALA A 311 19.54 -9.12 -5.80
C ALA A 311 19.59 -8.14 -4.61
N PRO A 312 18.45 -7.84 -3.96
CA PRO A 312 18.47 -7.14 -2.69
C PRO A 312 19.12 -8.00 -1.61
N VAL A 313 19.47 -7.39 -0.48
CA VAL A 313 19.85 -8.15 0.72
C VAL A 313 18.58 -8.41 1.52
N CYS A 314 18.38 -9.66 1.96
CA CYS A 314 17.35 -9.94 2.94
C CYS A 314 17.87 -9.66 4.33
N LEU A 315 17.25 -8.70 5.03
CA LEU A 315 17.56 -8.36 6.41
C LEU A 315 16.53 -9.01 7.32
N GLY A 316 16.97 -9.80 8.30
CA GLY A 316 16.11 -10.25 9.40
C GLY A 316 16.03 -9.18 10.49
N ASP A 317 14.99 -9.28 11.32
CA ASP A 317 14.69 -8.35 12.41
C ASP A 317 14.72 -6.87 11.95
N ALA A 318 14.21 -6.65 10.74
CA ALA A 318 14.24 -5.37 10.04
C ALA A 318 12.83 -4.77 9.85
N GLY A 319 11.84 -5.30 10.57
CA GLY A 319 10.49 -4.77 10.56
C GLY A 319 10.44 -3.37 11.17
N THR A 320 9.59 -2.51 10.64
CA THR A 320 9.50 -1.09 11.04
C THR A 320 8.12 -0.68 11.51
N THR A 321 7.12 -1.55 11.37
CA THR A 321 5.79 -1.37 11.96
C THR A 321 5.68 -1.98 13.37
N PHE A 322 4.75 -1.47 14.18
CA PHE A 322 4.29 -2.08 15.44
C PHE A 322 3.27 -3.21 15.22
N GLU A 323 2.51 -3.15 14.13
CA GLU A 323 1.50 -4.18 13.85
C GLU A 323 2.16 -5.52 13.51
N GLN A 324 1.42 -6.60 13.74
CA GLN A 324 1.90 -7.97 13.77
C GLN A 324 0.89 -8.96 13.17
N ASN A 325 1.39 -10.15 12.82
CA ASN A 325 0.58 -11.35 12.65
C ASN A 325 1.15 -12.53 13.46
N ASN A 326 0.35 -13.57 13.67
CA ASN A 326 0.69 -14.73 14.49
C ASN A 326 1.41 -15.87 13.73
N LEU A 327 2.08 -15.61 12.60
CA LEU A 327 2.82 -16.61 11.84
C LEU A 327 4.31 -16.60 12.17
N THR A 328 4.97 -17.76 12.13
CA THR A 328 6.44 -17.87 12.26
C THR A 328 7.12 -17.68 10.92
N LEU A 329 8.15 -16.81 10.89
CA LEU A 329 9.03 -16.61 9.74
C LEU A 329 9.85 -17.88 9.42
N GLY A 330 9.78 -18.33 8.18
CA GLY A 330 10.72 -19.28 7.58
C GLY A 330 11.93 -18.57 6.97
N SER A 331 12.80 -19.30 6.28
CA SER A 331 14.00 -18.71 5.68
C SER A 331 13.67 -17.72 4.56
N CYS A 332 14.41 -16.62 4.53
CA CYS A 332 14.35 -15.65 3.45
C CYS A 332 15.38 -15.93 2.36
N THR A 333 14.97 -15.73 1.12
CA THR A 333 15.81 -15.88 -0.08
C THR A 333 15.76 -14.59 -0.90
N ALA A 334 16.89 -14.20 -1.49
CA ALA A 334 16.99 -13.04 -2.36
C ALA A 334 17.32 -13.46 -3.80
N SER A 335 16.69 -12.81 -4.77
CA SER A 335 16.88 -13.06 -6.19
C SER A 335 17.09 -11.75 -6.95
N GLY A 336 18.03 -11.74 -7.88
CA GLY A 336 18.24 -10.64 -8.83
C GLY A 336 17.47 -10.84 -10.13
N GLY A 337 17.93 -10.20 -11.20
CA GLY A 337 17.33 -10.30 -12.54
C GLY A 337 16.41 -9.13 -12.88
N ALA A 338 15.47 -9.35 -13.81
CA ALA A 338 14.57 -8.30 -14.30
C ALA A 338 13.60 -7.78 -13.22
N SER A 339 13.33 -8.57 -12.18
CA SER A 339 12.51 -8.19 -11.03
C SER A 339 13.19 -8.64 -9.74
N PRO A 340 14.20 -7.91 -9.25
CA PRO A 340 14.86 -8.24 -8.00
C PRO A 340 13.86 -8.32 -6.84
N ASN A 341 14.01 -9.30 -5.96
CA ASN A 341 13.06 -9.53 -4.87
C ASN A 341 13.67 -10.33 -3.72
N ILE A 342 12.99 -10.29 -2.58
CA ILE A 342 13.10 -11.32 -1.55
C ILE A 342 11.81 -12.15 -1.50
N THR A 343 11.92 -13.40 -1.07
CA THR A 343 10.79 -14.30 -0.81
C THR A 343 11.04 -15.09 0.47
N PHE A 344 10.00 -15.22 1.29
CA PHE A 344 10.02 -16.01 2.52
C PHE A 344 8.65 -16.63 2.78
N THR A 345 8.61 -17.69 3.59
CA THR A 345 7.37 -18.33 4.01
C THR A 345 7.04 -17.99 5.45
N GLN A 346 5.76 -18.02 5.81
CA GLN A 346 5.29 -17.90 7.19
C GLN A 346 4.21 -18.95 7.47
N SER A 347 4.17 -19.52 8.68
CA SER A 347 3.20 -20.56 9.05
C SER A 347 2.96 -20.71 10.55
N ASN A 348 1.86 -21.39 10.95
CA ASN A 348 1.53 -21.76 12.34
C ASN A 348 0.84 -23.13 12.49
#